data_AF-A0A1Q5PAK4-F1
#
_entry.id   AF-A0A1Q5PAK4-F1
#
_cell.length_a   1.000
_cell.length_b   1.000
_cell.length_c   1.000
_cell.angle_alpha   90.00
_cell.angle_beta   90.00
_cell.angle_gamma   90.00
#
_symmetry.space_group_name_H-M   'P 1'
#
loop_
_entity.id
_entity.type
_entity.pdbx_description
1 polymer ?
#
loop_
_entity_poly.entity_id
_entity_poly.type
_entity_poly.pdbx_seq_one_letter_code
_entity_poly.pdbx_strand_id
1 'polypeptide(L)'
;MQHAYYASNDSLHLLLKFEDVRQVLDILQAATSYEYAVRTGLSERDRVLLEDSVNLPDRRITDVEGQLHVKLSLPGRVVQEPNVLHLQVWQVLSGQERMGAEFRVPLNSTMLQKGYLLTNAGTGKPVYQNFITTSDKLLVRSYSPTDSVILVDRFELDFMPAAPPMSMSKPDVPRTIAVAESDTLVASDTLSFEREGLYLFNPGSAFARGLVVLPGKYPLVTRADELIPPLIYLTTSQEREALFKAPDPKAAVDAFWLEVGGNESTARELIRTYYKRVEMANKLYTAHKAGWATDRGMIYIVYGRPSSVSQVGPNITWIYRESDTSPYIKFVFTKKENNFTENYYELIRRREYEDSWYSSVAKWRAGKTNL
;
A
#
# COMPACT_ATOMS: atom_id res chain seq x y z
N MET A 1 6.11 -3.93 5.96
CA MET A 1 6.34 -5.26 5.34
C MET A 1 5.25 -5.53 4.34
N GLN A 2 5.60 -5.93 3.13
CA GLN A 2 4.70 -6.54 2.15
C GLN A 2 4.99 -8.04 2.09
N HIS A 3 4.04 -8.85 1.65
CA HIS A 3 4.25 -10.28 1.51
C HIS A 3 3.50 -10.86 0.32
N ALA A 4 3.99 -11.99 -0.18
CA ALA A 4 3.34 -12.84 -1.15
C ALA A 4 3.49 -14.29 -0.67
N TYR A 5 2.63 -15.18 -1.15
CA TYR A 5 2.68 -16.59 -0.76
C TYR A 5 2.14 -17.50 -1.85
N TYR A 6 2.54 -18.77 -1.74
CA TYR A 6 1.98 -19.90 -2.46
C TYR A 6 2.11 -21.16 -1.59
N ALA A 7 1.32 -22.18 -1.90
CA ALA A 7 1.36 -23.47 -1.23
C ALA A 7 1.89 -24.56 -2.18
N SER A 8 2.63 -25.51 -1.63
CA SER A 8 3.01 -26.73 -2.34
C SER A 8 3.36 -27.82 -1.33
N ASN A 9 3.07 -29.08 -1.65
CA ASN A 9 3.45 -30.25 -0.82
C ASN A 9 3.12 -30.07 0.68
N ASP A 10 1.88 -29.69 1.01
CA ASP A 10 1.41 -29.42 2.39
C ASP A 10 2.28 -28.40 3.15
N SER A 11 2.84 -27.43 2.43
CA SER A 11 3.63 -26.35 3.01
C SER A 11 3.21 -25.00 2.43
N LEU A 12 3.17 -23.98 3.29
CA LEU A 12 2.99 -22.60 2.89
C LEU A 12 4.36 -21.94 2.73
N HIS A 13 4.65 -21.43 1.54
CA HIS A 13 5.85 -20.64 1.28
C HIS A 13 5.51 -19.16 1.34
N LEU A 14 6.07 -18.46 2.33
CA LEU A 14 5.90 -17.02 2.51
C LEU A 14 7.13 -16.29 1.97
N LEU A 15 6.90 -15.28 1.15
CA LEU A 15 7.91 -14.36 0.65
C LEU A 15 7.61 -12.99 1.25
N LEU A 16 8.53 -12.47 2.04
CA LEU A 16 8.38 -11.20 2.75
C LEU A 16 9.32 -10.18 2.11
N LYS A 17 8.80 -8.98 1.86
CA LYS A 17 9.57 -7.83 1.40
C LYS A 17 9.49 -6.74 2.46
N PHE A 18 10.65 -6.34 2.96
CA PHE A 18 10.81 -5.16 3.80
C PHE A 18 11.39 -4.05 2.95
N GLU A 19 10.73 -2.91 2.94
CA GLU A 19 11.12 -1.77 2.12
C GLU A 19 11.20 -0.51 2.98
N ASP A 20 12.17 0.32 2.62
CA ASP A 20 12.53 1.61 3.20
C ASP A 20 11.32 2.47 3.61
N VAL A 21 11.00 2.34 4.90
CA VAL A 21 10.32 3.39 5.65
C VAL A 21 11.32 3.78 6.73
N ARG A 22 12.25 4.68 6.40
CA ARG A 22 13.27 5.47 7.16
C ARG A 22 13.52 5.28 8.67
N GLN A 23 12.65 4.62 9.44
CA GLN A 23 12.95 4.01 10.74
C GLN A 23 13.47 2.58 10.64
N VAL A 24 13.25 1.89 9.52
CA VAL A 24 13.59 0.46 9.34
C VAL A 24 14.83 0.28 8.44
N LEU A 25 15.34 1.34 7.81
CA LEU A 25 16.50 1.25 6.92
C LEU A 25 17.79 0.91 7.69
N ASP A 26 18.11 1.69 8.73
CA ASP A 26 19.27 1.44 9.59
C ASP A 26 19.17 0.04 10.22
N ILE A 27 17.94 -0.32 10.62
CA ILE A 27 17.64 -1.61 11.25
C ILE A 27 17.85 -2.77 10.29
N LEU A 28 17.36 -2.69 9.06
CA LEU A 28 17.54 -3.75 8.05
C LEU A 28 18.98 -3.80 7.54
N GLN A 29 19.68 -2.66 7.47
CA GLN A 29 21.09 -2.61 7.10
C GLN A 29 22.01 -3.18 8.20
N ALA A 30 21.64 -3.00 9.47
CA ALA A 30 22.32 -3.53 10.64
C ALA A 30 21.74 -4.89 11.10
N ALA A 31 20.79 -5.47 10.36
CA ALA A 31 20.16 -6.72 10.74
C ALA A 31 21.17 -7.86 10.72
N THR A 32 21.32 -8.56 11.84
CA THR A 32 22.25 -9.68 12.00
C THR A 32 21.56 -11.03 11.92
N SER A 33 20.28 -11.07 12.25
CA SER A 33 19.43 -12.25 12.21
C SER A 33 17.95 -11.84 12.09
N TYR A 34 17.13 -12.81 11.71
CA TYR A 34 15.70 -12.75 11.98
C TYR A 34 15.25 -14.02 12.69
N GLU A 35 14.25 -13.87 13.52
CA GLU A 35 13.61 -14.96 14.25
C GLU A 35 12.14 -14.97 13.88
N TYR A 36 11.57 -16.16 13.74
CA TYR A 36 10.13 -16.27 13.58
C TYR A 36 9.55 -17.36 14.46
N ALA A 37 8.32 -17.12 14.90
CA ALA A 37 7.53 -18.07 15.67
C ALA A 37 6.09 -18.07 15.16
N VAL A 38 5.51 -19.25 14.99
CA VAL A 38 4.06 -19.41 14.82
C VAL A 38 3.45 -19.60 16.19
N ARG A 39 2.55 -18.69 16.58
CA ARG A 39 1.88 -18.68 17.87
C ARG A 39 0.38 -18.90 17.71
N THR A 40 -0.31 -19.32 18.76
CA THR A 40 -1.77 -19.53 18.79
C THR A 40 -2.59 -18.22 18.83
N GLY A 41 -2.00 -17.07 18.48
CA GLY A 41 -2.67 -15.78 18.49
C GLY A 41 -1.72 -14.59 18.29
N LEU A 42 -2.27 -13.38 18.47
CA LEU A 42 -1.57 -12.10 18.23
C LEU A 42 -0.66 -11.65 19.38
N SER A 43 -0.76 -12.25 20.56
CA SER A 43 0.03 -11.87 21.73
C SER A 43 1.37 -12.59 21.74
N GLU A 44 2.44 -11.91 22.16
CA GLU A 44 3.74 -12.55 22.39
C GLU A 44 3.69 -13.62 23.48
N ARG A 45 2.67 -13.57 24.35
CA ARG A 45 2.43 -14.59 25.40
C ARG A 45 1.69 -15.83 24.87
N ASP A 46 1.19 -15.79 23.64
CA ASP A 46 0.48 -16.93 23.06
C ASP A 46 1.46 -18.09 22.80
N ARG A 47 0.95 -19.31 22.95
CA ARG A 47 1.74 -20.55 22.89
C ARG A 47 2.45 -20.68 21.54
N VAL A 48 3.75 -20.95 21.57
CA VAL A 48 4.56 -21.27 20.38
C VAL A 48 4.20 -22.66 19.88
N LEU A 49 3.98 -22.77 18.56
CA LEU A 49 3.73 -24.03 17.85
C LEU A 49 4.93 -24.45 16.99
N LEU A 50 5.69 -23.47 16.51
CA LEU A 50 6.88 -23.61 15.69
C LEU A 50 7.72 -22.36 15.92
N GLU A 51 9.03 -22.48 16.01
CA GLU A 51 9.95 -21.36 15.99
C GLU A 51 11.24 -21.76 15.27
N ASP A 52 11.90 -20.78 14.67
CA ASP A 52 13.20 -20.96 14.03
C ASP A 52 13.93 -19.61 14.00
N SER A 53 15.25 -19.67 13.83
CA SER A 53 16.10 -18.49 13.70
C SER A 53 17.06 -18.65 12.53
N VAL A 54 17.25 -17.56 11.78
CA VAL A 54 18.16 -17.54 10.65
C VAL A 54 19.15 -16.41 10.87
N ASN A 55 20.41 -16.79 11.08
CA ASN A 55 21.52 -15.87 11.06
C ASN A 55 21.72 -15.37 9.63
N LEU A 56 22.07 -14.09 9.47
CA LEU A 56 22.31 -13.45 8.17
C LEU A 56 23.82 -13.33 7.80
N PRO A 57 24.73 -14.31 8.05
CA PRO A 57 26.16 -14.09 7.87
C PRO A 57 26.59 -14.00 6.40
N ASP A 58 25.75 -14.42 5.44
CA ASP A 58 26.00 -14.31 4.01
C ASP A 58 24.97 -13.42 3.33
N ARG A 59 25.35 -12.16 3.06
CA ARG A 59 24.54 -11.24 2.25
C ARG A 59 24.32 -11.83 0.86
N ARG A 60 23.14 -12.43 0.65
CA ARG A 60 22.36 -12.22 -0.57
C ARG A 60 21.06 -11.52 -0.19
N ILE A 61 21.18 -10.32 0.37
CA ILE A 61 20.14 -9.30 0.28
C ILE A 61 20.06 -8.94 -1.21
N THR A 62 19.25 -9.66 -1.97
CA THR A 62 19.27 -9.62 -3.44
C THR A 62 18.74 -8.30 -4.01
N ASP A 63 19.66 -7.53 -4.61
CA ASP A 63 19.52 -6.76 -5.85
C ASP A 63 18.51 -5.61 -5.96
N VAL A 64 18.36 -4.77 -4.91
CA VAL A 64 18.14 -3.31 -5.00
C VAL A 64 18.54 -2.69 -3.66
N GLU A 65 19.26 -1.56 -3.64
CA GLU A 65 19.55 -0.81 -2.40
C GLU A 65 18.28 -0.65 -1.52
N GLY A 66 18.35 -1.09 -0.26
CA GLY A 66 17.32 -0.84 0.75
C GLY A 66 16.13 -1.81 0.84
N GLN A 67 16.21 -3.01 0.27
CA GLN A 67 15.15 -4.03 0.36
C GLN A 67 15.64 -5.36 0.94
N LEU A 68 14.99 -5.87 1.99
CA LEU A 68 15.22 -7.22 2.52
C LEU A 68 14.13 -8.18 2.02
N HIS A 69 14.55 -9.31 1.46
CA HIS A 69 13.65 -10.38 1.03
C HIS A 69 13.89 -11.62 1.91
N VAL A 70 12.84 -12.11 2.55
CA VAL A 70 12.89 -13.32 3.39
C VAL A 70 11.96 -14.36 2.79
N LYS A 71 12.44 -15.60 2.65
CA LYS A 71 11.61 -16.74 2.24
C LYS A 71 11.51 -17.72 3.40
N LEU A 72 10.29 -18.01 3.82
CA LEU A 72 9.97 -18.96 4.89
C LEU A 72 9.11 -20.09 4.34
N SER A 73 9.22 -21.28 4.92
CA SER A 73 8.34 -22.41 4.60
C SER A 73 7.73 -22.91 5.91
N LEU A 74 6.40 -22.85 6.01
CA LEU A 74 5.64 -23.28 7.17
C LEU A 74 4.93 -24.60 6.86
N PRO A 75 5.02 -25.62 7.71
CA PRO A 75 4.24 -26.84 7.55
C PRO A 75 2.73 -26.58 7.60
N GLY A 76 1.94 -27.24 6.76
CA GLY A 76 0.49 -27.02 6.65
C GLY A 76 -0.26 -27.13 7.98
N ARG A 77 0.18 -28.03 8.87
CA ARG A 77 -0.40 -28.19 10.24
C ARG A 77 -0.44 -26.92 11.09
N VAL A 78 0.42 -25.94 10.83
CA VAL A 78 0.41 -24.65 11.59
C VAL A 78 -0.33 -23.54 10.85
N VAL A 79 -0.74 -23.76 9.60
CA VAL A 79 -1.40 -22.77 8.73
C VAL A 79 -2.91 -22.88 8.89
N GLN A 80 -3.42 -22.34 9.99
CA GLN A 80 -4.84 -22.35 10.35
C GLN A 80 -5.15 -21.26 11.37
N GLU A 81 -6.37 -20.77 11.38
CA GLU A 81 -6.85 -19.88 12.45
C GLU A 81 -6.84 -20.61 13.81
N PRO A 82 -6.51 -19.93 14.92
CA PRO A 82 -6.16 -18.51 15.06
C PRO A 82 -4.65 -18.24 14.98
N ASN A 83 -3.86 -19.14 14.37
CA ASN A 83 -2.40 -19.04 14.42
C ASN A 83 -1.89 -17.80 13.69
N VAL A 84 -0.81 -17.23 14.21
CA VAL A 84 -0.16 -16.05 13.65
C VAL A 84 1.33 -16.32 13.54
N LEU A 85 1.93 -16.01 12.40
CA LEU A 85 3.37 -15.91 12.26
C LEU A 85 3.82 -14.56 12.83
N HIS A 86 4.66 -14.61 13.86
CA HIS A 86 5.39 -13.49 14.42
C HIS A 86 6.80 -13.52 13.84
N LEU A 87 7.25 -12.42 13.25
CA LEU A 87 8.60 -12.26 12.74
C LEU A 87 9.26 -11.09 13.45
N GLN A 88 10.39 -11.34 14.07
CA GLN A 88 11.22 -10.35 14.75
C GLN A 88 12.52 -10.18 13.97
N VAL A 89 12.86 -8.93 13.66
CA VAL A 89 14.11 -8.56 13.00
C VAL A 89 15.03 -7.95 14.04
N TRP A 90 16.19 -8.57 14.24
CA TRP A 90 17.18 -8.17 15.22
C TRP A 90 18.31 -7.38 14.58
N GLN A 91 18.85 -6.41 15.32
CA GLN A 91 20.00 -5.59 14.91
C GLN A 91 20.98 -5.44 16.07
N VAL A 92 22.25 -5.19 15.75
CA VAL A 92 23.27 -4.86 16.76
C VAL A 92 23.54 -3.35 16.73
N LEU A 93 23.26 -2.67 17.84
CA LEU A 93 23.56 -1.25 18.04
C LEU A 93 24.52 -1.10 19.22
N SER A 94 25.68 -0.50 18.98
CA SER A 94 26.72 -0.29 19.99
C SER A 94 27.14 -1.58 20.72
N GLY A 95 27.18 -2.72 20.01
CA GLY A 95 27.56 -4.02 20.56
C GLY A 95 26.46 -4.73 21.37
N GLN A 96 25.24 -4.18 21.42
CA GLN A 96 24.09 -4.83 22.04
C GLN A 96 23.04 -5.20 20.98
N GLU A 97 22.53 -6.42 21.05
CA GLU A 97 21.37 -6.83 20.26
C GLU A 97 20.11 -6.12 20.74
N ARG A 98 19.34 -5.60 19.78
CA ARG A 98 18.04 -4.98 20.03
C ARG A 98 17.07 -5.43 18.95
N MET A 99 15.84 -5.76 19.37
CA MET A 99 14.75 -6.00 18.43
C MET A 99 14.43 -4.70 17.70
N GLY A 100 14.58 -4.72 16.39
CA GLY A 100 14.40 -3.54 15.55
C GLY A 100 12.99 -3.40 14.99
N ALA A 101 12.38 -4.50 14.56
CA ALA A 101 11.01 -4.50 14.05
C ALA A 101 10.31 -5.84 14.31
N GLU A 102 9.00 -5.77 14.51
CA GLU A 102 8.13 -6.94 14.63
C GLU A 102 7.04 -6.88 13.55
N PHE A 103 6.77 -8.01 12.92
CA PHE A 103 5.72 -8.17 11.93
C PHE A 103 4.87 -9.39 12.24
N ARG A 104 3.57 -9.29 11.92
CA ARG A 104 2.61 -10.36 12.17
C ARG A 104 1.85 -10.69 10.89
N VAL A 105 1.73 -11.99 10.59
CA VAL A 105 0.94 -12.52 9.47
C VAL A 105 -0.06 -13.54 10.02
N PRO A 106 -1.36 -13.19 10.10
CA PRO A 106 -2.40 -14.17 10.42
C PRO A 106 -2.39 -15.31 9.41
N LEU A 107 -2.44 -16.54 9.89
CA LEU A 107 -2.48 -17.73 9.07
C LEU A 107 -3.91 -18.26 9.00
N ASN A 108 -4.33 -18.67 7.80
CA ASN A 108 -5.63 -19.32 7.60
C ASN A 108 -5.48 -20.54 6.70
N SER A 109 -6.34 -21.52 6.91
CA SER A 109 -6.26 -22.80 6.17
C SER A 109 -6.43 -22.64 4.66
N THR A 110 -7.16 -21.60 4.22
CA THR A 110 -7.37 -21.34 2.79
C THR A 110 -6.10 -20.88 2.06
N MET A 111 -5.08 -20.39 2.78
CA MET A 111 -3.77 -20.07 2.18
C MET A 111 -3.11 -21.30 1.54
N LEU A 112 -3.39 -22.50 2.06
CA LEU A 112 -2.87 -23.76 1.52
C LEU A 112 -3.51 -24.17 0.20
N GLN A 113 -4.62 -23.54 -0.19
CA GLN A 113 -5.32 -23.81 -1.44
C GLN A 113 -4.71 -23.05 -2.63
N LYS A 114 -3.85 -22.05 -2.36
CA LYS A 114 -3.26 -21.21 -3.40
C LYS A 114 -1.93 -21.79 -3.89
N GLY A 115 -1.97 -22.61 -4.93
CA GLY A 115 -0.78 -23.25 -5.50
C GLY A 115 -0.01 -22.43 -6.54
N TYR A 116 -0.16 -21.10 -6.60
CA TYR A 116 0.54 -20.28 -7.59
C TYR A 116 1.08 -18.95 -7.03
N LEU A 117 2.05 -18.39 -7.74
CA LEU A 117 2.66 -17.09 -7.46
C LEU A 117 2.67 -16.21 -8.72
N LEU A 118 2.23 -14.96 -8.59
CA LEU A 118 2.41 -13.95 -9.62
C LEU A 118 3.80 -13.35 -9.50
N THR A 119 4.55 -13.34 -10.60
CA THR A 119 5.88 -12.77 -10.70
C THR A 119 5.95 -11.78 -11.86
N ASN A 120 6.76 -10.73 -11.73
CA ASN A 120 7.07 -9.87 -12.86
C ASN A 120 7.94 -10.64 -13.86
N ALA A 121 7.54 -10.68 -15.14
CA ALA A 121 8.17 -11.51 -16.16
C ALA A 121 9.62 -11.10 -16.45
N GLY A 122 9.94 -9.81 -16.38
CA GLY A 122 11.29 -9.29 -16.65
C GLY A 122 12.27 -9.51 -15.50
N THR A 123 11.80 -9.40 -14.26
CA THR A 123 12.67 -9.49 -13.07
C THR A 123 12.61 -10.84 -12.35
N GLY A 124 11.57 -11.64 -12.61
CA GLY A 124 11.27 -12.87 -11.86
C GLY A 124 10.83 -12.62 -10.41
N LYS A 125 10.78 -11.37 -9.95
CA LYS A 125 10.43 -11.04 -8.56
C LYS A 125 8.92 -11.20 -8.32
N PRO A 126 8.51 -11.67 -7.13
CA PRO A 126 7.09 -11.75 -6.78
C PRO A 126 6.40 -10.39 -6.81
N VAL A 127 5.14 -10.38 -7.22
CA VAL A 127 4.29 -9.21 -7.06
C VAL A 127 3.89 -9.13 -5.59
N TYR A 128 4.38 -8.13 -4.87
CA TYR A 128 4.08 -7.90 -3.45
C TYR A 128 2.99 -6.85 -3.22
N GLN A 129 2.82 -5.96 -4.19
CA GLN A 129 1.95 -4.79 -4.08
C GLN A 129 0.56 -5.12 -4.63
N ASN A 130 -0.39 -4.21 -4.38
CA ASN A 130 -1.76 -4.31 -4.91
C ASN A 130 -1.92 -3.53 -6.23
N PHE A 131 -0.80 -3.19 -6.88
CA PHE A 131 -0.80 -2.48 -8.14
C PHE A 131 0.34 -2.92 -9.05
N ILE A 132 0.14 -2.68 -10.33
CA ILE A 132 1.13 -2.76 -11.40
C ILE A 132 0.82 -1.66 -12.42
N THR A 133 1.66 -1.54 -13.44
CA THR A 133 1.45 -0.62 -14.56
C THR A 133 0.98 -1.35 -15.81
N THR A 134 0.41 -0.63 -16.78
CA THR A 134 0.10 -1.18 -18.12
C THR A 134 1.36 -1.61 -18.89
N SER A 135 2.54 -1.17 -18.46
CA SER A 135 3.83 -1.61 -19.02
C SER A 135 4.37 -2.88 -18.40
N ASP A 136 3.84 -3.30 -17.25
CA ASP A 136 4.26 -4.52 -16.58
C ASP A 136 3.76 -5.76 -17.34
N LYS A 137 4.56 -6.82 -17.24
CA LYS A 137 4.20 -8.15 -17.72
C LYS A 137 4.30 -9.10 -16.55
N LEU A 138 3.25 -9.88 -16.32
CA LEU A 138 3.21 -10.86 -15.24
C LEU A 138 3.28 -12.28 -15.76
N LEU A 139 3.83 -13.16 -14.94
CA LEU A 139 3.95 -14.59 -15.20
C LEU A 139 3.39 -15.37 -14.00
N VAL A 140 2.53 -16.34 -14.29
CA VAL A 140 2.04 -17.30 -13.29
C VAL A 140 3.06 -18.41 -13.12
N ARG A 141 3.62 -18.51 -11.93
CA ARG A 141 4.42 -19.65 -11.48
C ARG A 141 3.50 -20.59 -10.72
N SER A 142 3.16 -21.71 -11.34
CA SER A 142 2.34 -22.74 -10.70
C SER A 142 3.22 -23.74 -9.93
N TYR A 143 2.72 -24.14 -8.77
CA TYR A 143 3.30 -25.11 -7.84
C TYR A 143 2.27 -26.19 -7.45
N SER A 144 1.08 -26.16 -8.05
CA SER A 144 0.03 -27.16 -7.91
C SER A 144 -0.59 -27.46 -9.28
N PRO A 145 -0.83 -28.73 -9.64
CA PRO A 145 -1.53 -29.09 -10.87
C PRO A 145 -2.92 -28.45 -11.00
N THR A 146 -3.57 -28.12 -9.87
CA THR A 146 -4.92 -27.50 -9.85
C THR A 146 -4.92 -26.01 -10.21
N ASP A 147 -3.77 -25.35 -10.09
CA ASP A 147 -3.61 -23.92 -10.38
C ASP A 147 -2.79 -23.71 -11.66
N SER A 148 -2.98 -24.61 -12.63
CA SER A 148 -2.37 -24.50 -13.96
C SER A 148 -3.12 -23.53 -14.87
N VAL A 149 -4.38 -23.18 -14.54
CA VAL A 149 -5.21 -22.21 -15.25
C VAL A 149 -5.80 -21.25 -14.22
N ILE A 150 -5.60 -19.95 -14.43
CA ILE A 150 -6.01 -18.88 -13.53
C ILE A 150 -7.06 -18.03 -14.26
N LEU A 151 -8.23 -17.87 -13.67
CA LEU A 151 -9.26 -16.95 -14.18
C LEU A 151 -8.90 -15.51 -13.80
N VAL A 152 -9.08 -14.57 -14.72
CA VAL A 152 -8.79 -13.15 -14.51
C VAL A 152 -9.96 -12.31 -14.98
N ASP A 153 -10.63 -11.63 -14.05
CA ASP A 153 -11.69 -10.67 -14.37
C ASP A 153 -11.14 -9.24 -14.28
N ARG A 154 -11.41 -8.42 -15.31
CA ARG A 154 -11.12 -6.98 -15.31
C ARG A 154 -12.40 -6.20 -15.01
N PHE A 155 -12.25 -5.15 -14.19
CA PHE A 155 -13.28 -4.19 -13.85
C PHE A 155 -12.80 -2.77 -14.17
N GLU A 156 -13.73 -1.87 -14.50
CA GLU A 156 -13.41 -0.46 -14.75
C GLU A 156 -13.00 0.26 -13.45
N LEU A 157 -12.04 1.19 -13.55
CA LEU A 157 -11.58 2.02 -12.44
C LEU A 157 -12.45 3.29 -12.25
N ASP A 158 -13.77 3.12 -12.18
CA ASP A 158 -14.71 4.21 -11.95
C ASP A 158 -14.95 4.44 -10.45
N PHE A 159 -13.93 4.94 -9.77
CA PHE A 159 -13.99 5.24 -8.33
C PHE A 159 -13.69 6.71 -8.06
N MET A 160 -14.63 7.40 -7.42
CA MET A 160 -14.42 8.77 -7.00
C MET A 160 -13.28 8.88 -5.98
N PRO A 161 -12.46 9.95 -6.04
CA PRO A 161 -11.52 10.27 -4.97
C PRO A 161 -12.21 10.45 -3.62
N ALA A 162 -11.45 10.23 -2.53
CA ALA A 162 -11.92 10.41 -1.18
C ALA A 162 -12.54 11.80 -0.98
N ALA A 163 -13.76 11.83 -0.44
CA ALA A 163 -14.39 13.07 -0.02
C ALA A 163 -13.66 13.67 1.20
N PRO A 164 -13.65 15.00 1.36
CA PRO A 164 -13.04 15.67 2.51
C PRO A 164 -13.44 15.08 3.88
N PRO A 165 -12.60 15.21 4.91
CA PRO A 165 -12.79 14.50 6.18
C PRO A 165 -14.03 14.90 6.97
N MET A 166 -14.54 16.11 6.76
CA MET A 166 -15.77 16.63 7.39
C MET A 166 -17.04 16.30 6.59
N SER A 167 -16.92 15.69 5.40
CA SER A 167 -18.07 15.38 4.55
C SER A 167 -19.00 14.38 5.25
N MET A 168 -20.24 14.78 5.51
CA MET A 168 -21.23 13.90 6.14
C MET A 168 -22.06 13.13 5.11
N SER A 169 -21.92 13.45 3.82
CA SER A 169 -22.52 12.68 2.74
C SER A 169 -21.79 11.35 2.57
N LYS A 170 -22.56 10.25 2.56
CA LYS A 170 -22.06 8.97 2.10
C LYS A 170 -22.38 8.88 0.60
N PRO A 171 -21.37 8.75 -0.28
CA PRO A 171 -21.65 8.42 -1.67
C PRO A 171 -22.38 7.08 -1.71
N ASP A 172 -23.36 6.96 -2.60
CA ASP A 172 -23.96 5.66 -2.90
C ASP A 172 -22.96 4.87 -3.72
N VAL A 173 -22.23 3.96 -3.06
CA VAL A 173 -21.23 3.11 -3.71
C VAL A 173 -21.91 1.77 -3.98
N PRO A 174 -22.03 1.35 -5.26
CA PRO A 174 -22.58 0.05 -5.60
C PRO A 174 -21.86 -1.07 -4.84
N ARG A 175 -22.63 -1.98 -4.25
CA ARG A 175 -22.06 -3.15 -3.55
C ARG A 175 -21.37 -4.12 -4.49
N THR A 176 -21.72 -4.08 -5.77
CA THR A 176 -21.17 -4.92 -6.83
C THR A 176 -20.81 -4.06 -8.03
N ILE A 177 -19.71 -4.42 -8.67
CA ILE A 177 -19.26 -3.83 -9.94
C ILE A 177 -19.32 -4.91 -11.02
N ALA A 178 -19.67 -4.53 -12.24
CA ALA A 178 -19.79 -5.46 -13.36
C ALA A 178 -18.40 -5.84 -13.89
N VAL A 179 -18.23 -7.12 -14.21
CA VAL A 179 -17.06 -7.59 -14.95
C VAL A 179 -17.10 -6.96 -16.33
N ALA A 180 -16.04 -6.24 -16.68
CA ALA A 180 -15.90 -5.61 -17.99
C ALA A 180 -15.31 -6.59 -19.02
N GLU A 181 -14.44 -7.49 -18.57
CA GLU A 181 -13.74 -8.46 -19.41
C GLU A 181 -13.28 -9.64 -18.56
N SER A 182 -13.30 -10.86 -19.11
CA SER A 182 -12.80 -12.07 -18.45
C SER A 182 -11.79 -12.75 -19.36
N ASP A 183 -10.71 -13.24 -18.77
CA ASP A 183 -9.64 -13.95 -19.44
C ASP A 183 -9.18 -15.17 -18.62
N THR A 184 -8.38 -16.03 -19.24
CA THR A 184 -7.75 -17.19 -18.62
C THR A 184 -6.25 -17.17 -18.87
N LEU A 185 -5.47 -17.46 -17.84
CA LEU A 185 -4.02 -17.48 -17.91
C LEU A 185 -3.51 -18.87 -17.58
N VAL A 186 -2.79 -19.50 -18.52
CA VAL A 186 -2.17 -20.80 -18.28
C VAL A 186 -0.81 -20.61 -17.60
N ALA A 187 -0.42 -21.53 -16.72
CA ALA A 187 0.88 -21.48 -16.07
C ALA A 187 2.00 -21.40 -17.10
N SER A 188 2.95 -20.48 -16.87
CA SER A 188 4.03 -20.11 -17.80
C SER A 188 3.66 -19.16 -18.94
N ASP A 189 2.38 -18.78 -19.11
CA ASP A 189 2.01 -17.70 -20.01
C ASP A 189 2.34 -16.33 -19.40
N THR A 190 2.67 -15.38 -20.29
CA THR A 190 2.93 -13.99 -19.90
C THR A 190 1.67 -13.15 -20.12
N LEU A 191 1.10 -12.64 -19.03
CA LEU A 191 -0.01 -11.71 -19.08
C LEU A 191 0.50 -10.28 -19.27
N SER A 192 -0.01 -9.62 -20.30
CA SER A 192 0.19 -8.19 -20.55
C SER A 192 -1.09 -7.44 -20.21
N PHE A 193 -0.97 -6.17 -19.81
CA PHE A 193 -2.12 -5.37 -19.35
C PHE A 193 -2.31 -4.18 -20.28
N GLU A 194 -3.04 -4.39 -21.37
CA GLU A 194 -3.27 -3.35 -22.38
C GLU A 194 -4.19 -2.22 -21.89
N ARG A 195 -5.02 -2.51 -20.88
CA ARG A 195 -6.01 -1.58 -20.35
C ARG A 195 -5.81 -1.36 -18.85
N GLU A 196 -6.04 -0.13 -18.44
CA GLU A 196 -6.24 0.21 -17.03
C GLU A 196 -7.46 -0.54 -16.49
N GLY A 197 -7.44 -0.84 -15.20
CA GLY A 197 -8.49 -1.64 -14.61
C GLY A 197 -8.14 -2.16 -13.23
N LEU A 198 -9.15 -2.64 -12.53
CA LEU A 198 -8.97 -3.52 -11.39
C LEU A 198 -9.04 -4.96 -11.90
N TYR A 199 -7.97 -5.72 -11.75
CA TYR A 199 -7.88 -7.10 -12.21
C TYR A 199 -7.96 -8.05 -11.02
N LEU A 200 -8.89 -8.99 -11.04
CA LEU A 200 -9.11 -9.97 -9.99
C LEU A 200 -8.70 -11.35 -10.49
N PHE A 201 -7.68 -11.94 -9.85
CA PHE A 201 -7.19 -13.28 -10.13
C PHE A 201 -7.91 -14.31 -9.26
N ASN A 202 -8.38 -15.39 -9.88
CA ASN A 202 -9.21 -16.44 -9.29
C ASN A 202 -10.43 -15.88 -8.53
N PRO A 203 -11.32 -15.13 -9.21
CA PRO A 203 -12.54 -14.61 -8.62
C PRO A 203 -13.35 -15.70 -7.94
N GLY A 204 -13.93 -15.40 -6.77
CA GLY A 204 -14.73 -16.34 -5.97
C GLY A 204 -13.92 -17.34 -5.12
N SER A 205 -12.60 -17.42 -5.28
CA SER A 205 -11.74 -18.22 -4.40
C SER A 205 -11.43 -17.48 -3.10
N ALA A 206 -11.10 -18.22 -2.03
CA ALA A 206 -10.69 -17.65 -0.75
C ALA A 206 -9.30 -16.97 -0.78
N PHE A 207 -8.53 -17.20 -1.85
CA PHE A 207 -7.22 -16.62 -2.09
C PHE A 207 -7.21 -15.69 -3.31
N ALA A 208 -8.39 -15.21 -3.72
CA ALA A 208 -8.54 -14.25 -4.79
C ALA A 208 -7.66 -13.02 -4.54
N ARG A 209 -7.09 -12.47 -5.60
CA ARG A 209 -6.16 -11.35 -5.49
C ARG A 209 -6.49 -10.26 -6.48
N GLY A 210 -6.75 -9.05 -6.01
CA GLY A 210 -6.90 -7.87 -6.85
C GLY A 210 -5.57 -7.16 -7.11
N LEU A 211 -5.40 -6.65 -8.32
CA LEU A 211 -4.35 -5.71 -8.71
C LEU A 211 -4.97 -4.52 -9.44
N VAL A 212 -4.65 -3.31 -8.99
CA VAL A 212 -4.95 -2.08 -9.72
C VAL A 212 -3.89 -1.88 -10.79
N VAL A 213 -4.30 -1.83 -12.05
CA VAL A 213 -3.43 -1.56 -13.21
C VAL A 213 -3.60 -0.11 -13.62
N LEU A 214 -2.53 0.65 -13.56
CA LEU A 214 -2.49 2.09 -13.85
C LEU A 214 -1.48 2.39 -14.96
N PRO A 215 -1.56 3.56 -15.62
CA PRO A 215 -0.64 3.88 -16.70
C PRO A 215 0.71 4.35 -16.15
N GLY A 216 1.65 4.56 -17.07
CA GLY A 216 2.89 5.30 -16.79
C GLY A 216 3.82 4.54 -15.85
N LYS A 217 4.35 5.26 -14.85
CA LYS A 217 5.34 4.76 -13.88
C LYS A 217 4.78 4.67 -12.46
N TYR A 218 3.48 4.41 -12.32
CA TYR A 218 2.83 4.26 -11.03
C TYR A 218 3.65 3.33 -10.10
N PRO A 219 3.94 3.72 -8.84
CA PRO A 219 3.28 4.74 -8.02
C PRO A 219 3.82 6.17 -8.19
N LEU A 220 4.84 6.35 -9.04
CA LEU A 220 5.43 7.65 -9.33
C LEU A 220 4.47 8.51 -10.16
N VAL A 221 4.56 9.82 -10.00
CA VAL A 221 3.78 10.80 -10.77
C VAL A 221 4.72 11.48 -11.74
N THR A 222 4.72 11.02 -12.99
CA THR A 222 5.75 11.35 -13.98
C THR A 222 5.23 12.08 -15.20
N ARG A 223 3.91 12.04 -15.44
CA ARG A 223 3.27 12.70 -16.57
C ARG A 223 2.41 13.87 -16.12
N ALA A 224 2.23 14.85 -17.02
CA ALA A 224 1.51 16.08 -16.70
C ALA A 224 0.03 15.86 -16.35
N ASP A 225 -0.62 14.90 -17.01
CA ASP A 225 -2.00 14.48 -16.73
C ASP A 225 -2.16 13.78 -15.38
N GLU A 226 -1.12 13.12 -14.88
CA GLU A 226 -1.09 12.50 -13.54
C GLU A 226 -0.95 13.55 -12.41
N LEU A 227 -0.45 14.75 -12.72
CA LEU A 227 -0.21 15.82 -11.73
C LEU A 227 -1.49 16.52 -11.28
N ILE A 228 -2.51 16.59 -12.14
CA ILE A 228 -3.74 17.36 -11.89
C ILE A 228 -4.68 16.65 -10.90
N PRO A 229 -5.04 15.36 -11.07
CA PRO A 229 -6.07 14.74 -10.24
C PRO A 229 -5.84 14.83 -8.72
N PRO A 230 -4.61 14.64 -8.19
CA PRO A 230 -4.35 14.79 -6.76
C PRO A 230 -4.63 16.19 -6.21
N LEU A 231 -4.53 17.25 -7.04
CA LEU A 231 -4.77 18.64 -6.62
C LEU A 231 -6.21 18.91 -6.18
N ILE A 232 -7.12 17.94 -6.33
CA ILE A 232 -8.48 17.98 -5.76
C ILE A 232 -8.51 18.39 -4.28
N TYR A 233 -7.46 18.07 -3.53
CA TYR A 233 -7.39 18.38 -2.10
C TYR A 233 -6.96 19.81 -1.77
N LEU A 234 -6.42 20.57 -2.74
CA LEU A 234 -5.97 21.95 -2.55
C LEU A 234 -6.76 22.97 -3.41
N THR A 235 -7.53 22.47 -4.38
CA THR A 235 -8.23 23.28 -5.39
C THR A 235 -9.73 23.36 -5.15
N THR A 236 -10.29 24.52 -5.47
CA THR A 236 -11.73 24.69 -5.67
C THR A 236 -12.19 23.95 -6.94
N SER A 237 -13.50 23.76 -7.10
CA SER A 237 -14.05 23.14 -8.30
C SER A 237 -13.71 23.91 -9.58
N GLN A 238 -13.72 25.25 -9.52
CA GLN A 238 -13.42 26.13 -10.66
C GLN A 238 -11.94 26.05 -11.08
N GLU A 239 -11.02 26.13 -10.12
CA GLU A 239 -9.58 25.98 -10.39
C GLU A 239 -9.27 24.63 -11.01
N ARG A 240 -9.90 23.58 -10.50
CA ARG A 240 -9.71 22.22 -10.98
C ARG A 240 -10.23 22.02 -12.40
N GLU A 241 -11.41 22.55 -12.68
CA GLU A 241 -11.96 22.51 -14.03
C GLU A 241 -11.06 23.25 -15.02
N ALA A 242 -10.50 24.40 -14.62
CA ALA A 242 -9.53 25.13 -15.43
C ALA A 242 -8.25 24.32 -15.69
N LEU A 243 -7.73 23.61 -14.67
CA LEU A 243 -6.57 22.72 -14.82
C LEU A 243 -6.85 21.60 -15.82
N PHE A 244 -8.00 20.91 -15.71
CA PHE A 244 -8.36 19.81 -16.62
C PHE A 244 -8.62 20.25 -18.06
N LYS A 245 -9.11 21.48 -18.26
CA LYS A 245 -9.37 22.05 -19.59
C LYS A 245 -8.15 22.73 -20.22
N ALA A 246 -7.04 22.83 -19.49
CA ALA A 246 -5.86 23.52 -19.98
C ALA A 246 -5.26 22.80 -21.20
N PRO A 247 -4.93 23.52 -22.29
CA PRO A 247 -4.28 22.92 -23.47
C PRO A 247 -2.90 22.32 -23.16
N ASP A 248 -2.18 22.94 -22.21
CA ASP A 248 -0.93 22.43 -21.66
C ASP A 248 -1.11 22.15 -20.16
N PRO A 249 -1.38 20.89 -19.78
CA PRO A 249 -1.52 20.48 -18.39
C PRO A 249 -0.30 20.79 -17.53
N LYS A 250 0.91 20.71 -18.10
CA LYS A 250 2.14 20.93 -17.31
C LYS A 250 2.30 22.40 -16.97
N ALA A 251 2.13 23.27 -17.97
CA ALA A 251 2.20 24.71 -17.76
C ALA A 251 1.11 25.19 -16.78
N ALA A 252 -0.09 24.61 -16.84
CA ALA A 252 -1.18 24.94 -15.93
C ALA A 252 -0.87 24.55 -14.47
N VAL A 253 -0.30 23.35 -14.25
CA VAL A 253 0.15 22.92 -12.93
C VAL A 253 1.28 23.81 -12.41
N ASP A 254 2.24 24.16 -13.25
CA ASP A 254 3.35 25.04 -12.85
C ASP A 254 2.87 26.45 -12.49
N ALA A 255 1.92 27.00 -13.26
CA ALA A 255 1.29 28.27 -12.95
C ALA A 255 0.53 28.23 -11.62
N PHE A 256 -0.23 27.17 -11.35
CA PHE A 256 -0.92 26.97 -10.08
C PHE A 256 0.07 26.99 -8.90
N TRP A 257 1.17 26.25 -8.98
CA TRP A 257 2.15 26.21 -7.90
C TRP A 257 2.95 27.51 -7.77
N LEU A 258 3.18 28.23 -8.87
CA LEU A 258 3.80 29.55 -8.84
C LEU A 258 2.91 30.59 -8.16
N GLU A 259 1.60 30.56 -8.43
CA GLU A 259 0.60 31.41 -7.76
C GLU A 259 0.56 31.11 -6.27
N VAL A 260 0.49 29.84 -5.89
CA VAL A 260 0.48 29.41 -4.47
C VAL A 260 1.79 29.77 -3.75
N GLY A 261 2.94 29.59 -4.41
CA GLY A 261 4.25 29.82 -3.82
C GLY A 261 4.69 31.29 -3.81
N GLY A 262 4.10 32.13 -4.68
CA GLY A 262 4.45 33.55 -4.88
C GLY A 262 5.82 33.79 -5.55
N ASN A 263 6.71 32.80 -5.55
CA ASN A 263 8.00 32.82 -6.22
C ASN A 263 8.42 31.40 -6.63
N GLU A 264 9.38 31.32 -7.56
CA GLU A 264 9.82 30.05 -8.14
C GLU A 264 10.47 29.09 -7.13
N SER A 265 11.23 29.62 -6.15
CA SER A 265 11.90 28.78 -5.15
C SER A 265 10.88 28.07 -4.26
N THR A 266 9.89 28.81 -3.74
CA THR A 266 8.81 28.24 -2.93
C THR A 266 7.96 27.26 -3.73
N ALA A 267 7.60 27.62 -4.97
CA ALA A 267 6.83 26.76 -5.87
C ALA A 267 7.50 25.40 -6.10
N ARG A 268 8.82 25.38 -6.37
CA ARG A 268 9.59 24.14 -6.55
C ARG A 268 9.59 23.26 -5.29
N GLU A 269 9.66 23.85 -4.11
CA GLU A 269 9.62 23.10 -2.84
C GLU A 269 8.23 22.53 -2.54
N LEU A 270 7.17 23.29 -2.85
CA LEU A 270 5.79 22.83 -2.76
C LEU A 270 5.53 21.63 -3.69
N ILE A 271 5.92 21.75 -4.96
CA ILE A 271 5.80 20.67 -5.96
C ILE A 271 6.51 19.41 -5.44
N ARG A 272 7.78 19.55 -5.02
CA ARG A 272 8.59 18.43 -4.52
C ARG A 272 7.93 17.77 -3.32
N THR A 273 7.48 18.56 -2.34
CA THR A 273 6.88 18.02 -1.11
C THR A 273 5.54 17.37 -1.39
N TYR A 274 4.68 18.03 -2.16
CA TYR A 274 3.33 17.57 -2.44
C TYR A 274 3.34 16.27 -3.23
N TYR A 275 4.03 16.22 -4.37
CA TYR A 275 4.04 15.02 -5.20
C TYR A 275 4.80 13.87 -4.55
N LYS A 276 5.83 14.15 -3.74
CA LYS A 276 6.44 13.10 -2.90
C LYS A 276 5.45 12.48 -1.91
N ARG A 277 4.53 13.26 -1.36
CA ARG A 277 3.43 12.72 -0.52
C ARG A 277 2.39 11.96 -1.35
N VAL A 278 2.08 12.41 -2.56
CA VAL A 278 1.20 11.68 -3.51
C VAL A 278 1.79 10.31 -3.86
N GLU A 279 3.06 10.25 -4.25
CA GLU A 279 3.76 9.00 -4.57
C GLU A 279 3.85 8.06 -3.38
N MET A 280 4.08 8.60 -2.18
CA MET A 280 4.08 7.80 -0.96
C MET A 280 2.68 7.29 -0.63
N ALA A 281 1.64 8.10 -0.82
CA ALA A 281 0.26 7.68 -0.67
C ALA A 281 -0.10 6.56 -1.65
N ASN A 282 0.33 6.68 -2.91
CA ASN A 282 0.21 5.64 -3.93
C ASN A 282 0.90 4.34 -3.49
N LYS A 283 2.14 4.41 -3.04
CA LYS A 283 2.91 3.24 -2.61
C LYS A 283 2.28 2.53 -1.40
N LEU A 284 1.78 3.29 -0.42
CA LEU A 284 1.33 2.73 0.87
C LEU A 284 -0.16 2.38 0.90
N TYR A 285 -1.00 3.15 0.21
CA TYR A 285 -2.45 3.14 0.42
C TYR A 285 -3.25 2.74 -0.80
N THR A 286 -2.61 2.27 -1.88
CA THR A 286 -3.35 1.69 -3.00
C THR A 286 -4.19 0.51 -2.54
N ALA A 287 -5.46 0.55 -2.94
CA ALA A 287 -6.49 -0.41 -2.58
C ALA A 287 -7.18 -0.87 -3.88
N HIS A 288 -8.51 -0.73 -3.99
CA HIS A 288 -9.26 -0.93 -5.24
C HIS A 288 -9.14 0.26 -6.21
N LYS A 289 -8.49 1.35 -5.76
CA LYS A 289 -8.19 2.56 -6.51
C LYS A 289 -6.81 3.10 -6.10
N ALA A 290 -6.29 4.06 -6.88
CA ALA A 290 -5.00 4.68 -6.63
C ALA A 290 -4.88 5.21 -5.19
N GLY A 291 -3.72 5.01 -4.57
CA GLY A 291 -3.51 5.34 -3.15
C GLY A 291 -3.80 6.80 -2.81
N TRP A 292 -3.42 7.76 -3.67
CA TRP A 292 -3.75 9.19 -3.48
C TRP A 292 -5.24 9.46 -3.33
N ALA A 293 -6.09 8.66 -4.00
CA ALA A 293 -7.54 8.82 -4.03
C ALA A 293 -8.24 8.14 -2.84
N THR A 294 -7.52 7.41 -1.97
CA THR A 294 -8.09 6.75 -0.79
C THR A 294 -8.18 7.71 0.41
N ASP A 295 -9.03 7.38 1.39
CA ASP A 295 -9.19 8.22 2.59
C ASP A 295 -7.87 8.39 3.37
N ARG A 296 -7.08 7.31 3.46
CA ARG A 296 -5.74 7.37 4.08
C ARG A 296 -4.75 8.19 3.25
N GLY A 297 -4.78 8.02 1.92
CA GLY A 297 -3.94 8.80 1.01
C GLY A 297 -4.25 10.29 1.06
N MET A 298 -5.53 10.66 1.06
CA MET A 298 -5.99 12.05 1.23
C MET A 298 -5.42 12.69 2.49
N ILE A 299 -5.59 12.03 3.65
CA ILE A 299 -5.05 12.55 4.93
C ILE A 299 -3.53 12.63 4.88
N TYR A 300 -2.85 11.61 4.33
CA TYR A 300 -1.40 11.60 4.22
C TYR A 300 -0.86 12.71 3.29
N ILE A 301 -1.55 13.04 2.21
CA ILE A 301 -1.14 14.11 1.30
C ILE A 301 -1.18 15.46 2.02
N VAL A 302 -2.30 15.77 2.67
CA VAL A 302 -2.49 17.07 3.33
C VAL A 302 -1.64 17.20 4.59
N TYR A 303 -1.64 16.20 5.46
CA TYR A 303 -0.97 16.25 6.77
C TYR A 303 0.44 15.64 6.78
N GLY A 304 0.80 14.82 5.80
CA GLY A 304 2.07 14.11 5.79
C GLY A 304 2.04 12.84 6.64
N ARG A 305 3.19 12.46 7.21
CA ARG A 305 3.32 11.27 8.06
C ARG A 305 2.71 11.53 9.45
N PRO A 306 1.87 10.64 10.00
CA PRO A 306 1.36 10.78 11.35
C PRO A 306 2.47 10.66 12.40
N SER A 307 2.33 11.40 13.49
CA SER A 307 3.22 11.35 14.65
C SER A 307 3.12 10.00 15.36
N SER A 308 1.92 9.42 15.41
CA SER A 308 1.68 8.08 15.96
C SER A 308 0.58 7.35 15.21
N VAL A 309 0.73 6.03 15.11
CA VAL A 309 -0.25 5.12 14.52
C VAL A 309 -0.52 4.01 15.52
N SER A 310 -1.80 3.77 15.82
CA SER A 310 -2.23 2.62 16.62
C SER A 310 -3.33 1.86 15.91
N GLN A 311 -3.44 0.56 16.18
CA GLN A 311 -4.49 -0.28 15.63
C GLN A 311 -5.20 -1.04 16.75
N VAL A 312 -6.53 -0.98 16.75
CA VAL A 312 -7.40 -1.71 17.69
C VAL A 312 -8.53 -2.34 16.89
N GLY A 313 -8.51 -3.68 16.79
CA GLY A 313 -9.44 -4.43 15.96
C GLY A 313 -9.38 -3.96 14.50
N PRO A 314 -10.52 -3.62 13.86
CA PRO A 314 -10.55 -3.12 12.49
C PRO A 314 -10.14 -1.65 12.36
N ASN A 315 -9.92 -0.94 13.47
CA ASN A 315 -9.68 0.49 13.46
C ASN A 315 -8.20 0.82 13.53
N ILE A 316 -7.74 1.71 12.65
CA ILE A 316 -6.43 2.35 12.70
C ILE A 316 -6.63 3.82 13.08
N THR A 317 -5.89 4.27 14.09
CA THR A 317 -5.91 5.66 14.54
C THR A 317 -4.60 6.34 14.18
N TRP A 318 -4.68 7.48 13.50
CA TRP A 318 -3.55 8.35 13.20
C TRP A 318 -3.65 9.62 14.04
N ILE A 319 -2.55 9.94 14.73
CA ILE A 319 -2.42 11.15 15.53
C ILE A 319 -1.43 12.09 14.86
N TYR A 320 -1.83 13.34 14.69
CA TYR A 320 -0.96 14.43 14.22
C TYR A 320 -0.84 15.50 15.30
N ARG A 321 0.39 15.87 15.63
CA ARG A 321 0.71 16.94 16.55
C ARG A 321 2.03 17.61 16.16
N GLU A 322 2.11 18.92 16.35
CA GLU A 322 3.35 19.69 16.09
C GLU A 322 4.41 19.45 17.17
N SER A 323 3.99 19.36 18.43
CA SER A 323 4.87 19.13 19.59
C SER A 323 4.14 18.35 20.68
N ASP A 324 4.87 17.91 21.71
CA ASP A 324 4.30 17.15 22.81
C ASP A 324 3.34 17.93 23.73
N THR A 325 3.35 19.25 23.62
CA THR A 325 2.46 20.15 24.36
C THR A 325 1.35 20.73 23.47
N SER A 326 1.48 20.62 22.15
CA SER A 326 0.46 21.07 21.20
C SER A 326 -0.79 20.17 21.23
N PRO A 327 -1.99 20.73 21.03
CA PRO A 327 -3.19 19.95 20.71
C PRO A 327 -2.93 19.02 19.52
N TYR A 328 -3.57 17.85 19.53
CA TYR A 328 -3.48 16.89 18.44
C TYR A 328 -4.80 16.79 17.68
N ILE A 329 -4.72 16.40 16.42
CA ILE A 329 -5.88 15.90 15.67
C ILE A 329 -5.77 14.39 15.49
N LYS A 330 -6.92 13.72 15.57
CA LYS A 330 -7.05 12.27 15.51
C LYS A 330 -7.96 11.86 14.36
N PHE A 331 -7.41 11.11 13.41
CA PHE A 331 -8.17 10.47 12.34
C PHE A 331 -8.32 8.98 12.64
N VAL A 332 -9.55 8.49 12.63
CA VAL A 332 -9.84 7.06 12.84
C VAL A 332 -10.32 6.47 11.52
N PHE A 333 -9.64 5.44 11.06
CA PHE A 333 -9.98 4.70 9.86
C PHE A 333 -10.48 3.31 10.24
N THR A 334 -11.54 2.82 9.61
CA THR A 334 -12.08 1.49 9.82
C THR A 334 -11.82 0.63 8.59
N LYS A 335 -11.26 -0.56 8.79
CA LYS A 335 -11.07 -1.58 7.75
C LYS A 335 -12.43 -1.98 7.19
N LYS A 336 -12.53 -2.06 5.87
CA LYS A 336 -13.72 -2.51 5.15
C LYS A 336 -13.42 -3.81 4.43
N GLU A 337 -14.38 -4.71 4.43
CA GLU A 337 -14.34 -5.91 3.62
C GLU A 337 -14.33 -5.53 2.14
N ASN A 338 -13.52 -6.23 1.35
CA ASN A 338 -13.38 -5.97 -0.08
C ASN A 338 -12.82 -7.20 -0.77
N ASN A 339 -13.45 -7.61 -1.87
CA ASN A 339 -13.04 -8.81 -2.60
C ASN A 339 -11.74 -8.62 -3.40
N PHE A 340 -11.23 -7.40 -3.51
CA PHE A 340 -10.04 -7.09 -4.31
C PHE A 340 -8.81 -6.82 -3.44
N THR A 341 -8.98 -6.36 -2.21
CA THR A 341 -7.84 -5.90 -1.40
C THR A 341 -8.11 -5.89 0.10
N GLU A 342 -7.08 -6.27 0.86
CA GLU A 342 -7.05 -6.10 2.32
C GLU A 342 -6.71 -4.67 2.76
N ASN A 343 -6.34 -3.79 1.82
CA ASN A 343 -5.88 -2.43 2.11
C ASN A 343 -7.00 -1.37 2.02
N TYR A 344 -8.28 -1.78 2.13
CA TYR A 344 -9.40 -0.86 2.10
C TYR A 344 -9.77 -0.38 3.51
N TYR A 345 -9.55 0.91 3.75
CA TYR A 345 -9.89 1.59 5.00
C TYR A 345 -10.61 2.89 4.68
N GLU A 346 -11.69 3.15 5.40
CA GLU A 346 -12.46 4.37 5.30
C GLU A 346 -12.30 5.23 6.56
N LEU A 347 -12.20 6.53 6.37
CA LEU A 347 -12.18 7.49 7.46
C LEU A 347 -13.58 7.56 8.09
N ILE A 348 -13.62 7.48 9.42
CA ILE A 348 -14.79 7.86 10.21
C ILE A 348 -14.89 9.40 10.15
N ARG A 349 -15.65 9.90 9.17
CA ARG A 349 -15.83 11.34 8.92
C ARG A 349 -16.56 12.03 10.07
N ARG A 350 -16.13 13.26 10.38
CA ARG A 350 -16.66 14.06 11.50
C ARG A 350 -16.56 15.55 11.16
N ARG A 351 -17.60 16.32 11.52
CA ARG A 351 -17.61 17.77 11.35
C ARG A 351 -16.44 18.47 12.06
N GLU A 352 -15.99 17.93 13.18
CA GLU A 352 -14.84 18.45 13.95
C GLU A 352 -13.51 18.48 13.17
N TYR A 353 -13.42 17.82 12.01
CA TYR A 353 -12.23 17.87 11.16
C TYR A 353 -12.17 19.11 10.27
N GLU A 354 -13.24 19.89 10.18
CA GLU A 354 -13.37 21.02 9.25
C GLU A 354 -12.30 22.09 9.47
N ASP A 355 -12.20 22.62 10.70
CA ASP A 355 -11.27 23.70 11.02
C ASP A 355 -9.82 23.30 10.77
N SER A 356 -9.42 22.10 11.21
CA SER A 356 -8.07 21.60 11.01
C SER A 356 -7.76 21.35 9.54
N TRP A 357 -8.72 20.81 8.79
CA TRP A 357 -8.55 20.56 7.36
C TRP A 357 -8.35 21.85 6.59
N TYR A 358 -9.24 22.84 6.76
CA TYR A 358 -9.12 24.12 6.08
C TYR A 358 -7.88 24.89 6.49
N SER A 359 -7.50 24.86 7.78
CA SER A 359 -6.23 25.44 8.24
C SER A 359 -5.02 24.80 7.55
N SER A 360 -5.01 23.47 7.41
CA SER A 360 -3.91 22.75 6.75
C SER A 360 -3.86 23.04 5.24
N VAL A 361 -5.01 23.09 4.56
CA VAL A 361 -5.10 23.48 3.15
C VAL A 361 -4.67 24.95 2.97
N ALA A 362 -5.05 25.85 3.88
CA ALA A 362 -4.63 27.25 3.84
C ALA A 362 -3.11 27.39 4.04
N LYS A 363 -2.48 26.58 4.91
CA LYS A 363 -1.01 26.54 5.04
C LYS A 363 -0.35 26.19 3.70
N TRP A 364 -0.84 25.15 3.01
CA TRP A 364 -0.39 24.80 1.65
C TRP A 364 -0.56 25.97 0.67
N ARG A 365 -1.75 26.60 0.65
CA ARG A 365 -2.07 27.72 -0.23
C ARG A 365 -1.31 29.01 0.10
N ALA A 366 -0.68 29.10 1.27
CA ALA A 366 0.20 30.18 1.69
C ALA A 366 1.70 29.82 1.55
N GLY A 367 2.02 28.73 0.85
CA GLY A 367 3.40 28.29 0.61
C GLY A 367 4.11 27.68 1.81
N LYS A 368 3.38 27.21 2.82
CA LYS A 368 3.93 26.57 4.02
C LYS A 368 3.69 25.06 3.99
N THR A 369 4.76 24.27 4.14
CA THR A 369 4.73 22.79 4.04
C THR A 369 4.84 22.07 5.38
N ASN A 370 5.20 22.78 6.44
CA ASN A 370 5.30 22.23 7.79
C ASN A 370 3.92 22.19 8.44
N LEU A 371 3.66 21.12 9.19
CA LEU A 371 2.57 21.11 10.16
C LEU A 371 2.90 22.09 11.28
#